data_AF-A0A645IYU6-F1
#
_entry.id   AF-A0A645IYU6-F1
#
_cell.length_a   1.000
_cell.length_b   1.000
_cell.length_c   1.000
_cell.angle_alpha   90.00
_cell.angle_beta   90.00
_cell.angle_gamma   90.00
#
_symmetry.space_group_name_H-M   'P 1'
#
loop_
_entity.id
_entity.type
_entity.pdbx_description
1 polymer ?
#
loop_
_entity_poly.entity_id
_entity_poly.type
_entity_poly.pdbx_seq_one_letter_code
_entity_poly.pdbx_strand_id
1 'polypeptide(L)'
;MPLDSELVKNLLQTYRDITGDMTEPFVSGGATFARTMNQCVAFGAMFPDTPDFMHQANERWELSSMYKAMEIYAEAVYRLCAK
;
A
#
# COMPACT_ATOMS: atom_id res chain seq x y z
N MET A 1 7.29 10.41 -7.26
CA MET A 1 8.31 9.35 -7.30
C MET A 1 8.32 8.70 -8.66
N PRO A 2 9.47 8.47 -9.30
CA PRO A 2 9.54 7.73 -10.56
C PRO A 2 9.04 6.28 -10.38
N LEU A 3 8.21 5.80 -11.31
CA LEU A 3 7.64 4.44 -11.27
C LEU A 3 8.70 3.35 -11.43
N ASP A 4 9.81 3.69 -12.08
CA ASP A 4 10.94 2.81 -12.32
C ASP A 4 11.92 2.73 -11.15
N SER A 5 11.71 3.50 -10.09
CA SER A 5 12.53 3.44 -8.87
C SER A 5 12.47 2.06 -8.22
N GLU A 6 13.59 1.63 -7.67
CA GLU A 6 13.72 0.32 -7.01
C GLU A 6 12.72 0.16 -5.86
N LEU A 7 12.52 1.23 -5.06
CA LEU A 7 11.52 1.25 -3.99
C LEU A 7 10.11 0.95 -4.54
N VAL A 8 9.67 1.67 -5.57
CA VAL A 8 8.32 1.48 -6.12
C VAL A 8 8.16 0.09 -6.72
N LYS A 9 9.16 -0.41 -7.45
CA LYS A 9 9.15 -1.76 -8.02
C LYS A 9 9.03 -2.85 -6.94
N ASN A 10 9.83 -2.76 -5.88
CA ASN A 10 9.80 -3.73 -4.79
C ASN A 10 8.47 -3.73 -4.05
N LEU A 11 7.93 -2.55 -3.72
CA LEU A 11 6.63 -2.43 -3.08
C LEU A 11 5.48 -2.94 -3.96
N LEU A 12 5.47 -2.56 -5.25
CA LEU A 12 4.46 -3.00 -6.20
C LEU A 12 4.50 -4.51 -6.45
N GLN A 13 5.71 -5.09 -6.57
CA GLN A 13 5.85 -6.54 -6.73
C GLN A 13 5.37 -7.28 -5.48
N THR A 14 5.66 -6.76 -4.29
CA THR A 14 5.18 -7.35 -3.03
C THR A 14 3.65 -7.38 -2.99
N TYR A 15 3.01 -6.26 -3.34
CA TYR A 15 1.56 -6.20 -3.43
C TYR A 15 1.03 -7.25 -4.42
N ARG A 16 1.57 -7.28 -5.64
CA ARG A 16 1.14 -8.21 -6.71
C ARG A 16 1.29 -9.68 -6.31
N ASP A 17 2.39 -10.06 -5.68
CA ASP A 17 2.64 -11.45 -5.30
C ASP A 17 1.62 -11.96 -4.27
N ILE A 18 1.19 -11.11 -3.34
CA ILE A 18 0.25 -11.47 -2.27
C ILE A 18 -1.20 -11.31 -2.72
N THR A 19 -1.51 -10.30 -3.54
CA THR A 19 -2.90 -10.00 -3.92
C THR A 19 -3.33 -10.64 -5.23
N GLY A 20 -2.39 -10.90 -6.14
CA GLY A 20 -2.68 -11.21 -7.55
C GLY A 20 -3.19 -10.03 -8.37
N ASP A 21 -3.32 -8.84 -7.77
CA ASP A 21 -3.85 -7.65 -8.42
C ASP A 21 -2.73 -6.92 -9.18
N MET A 22 -2.89 -6.89 -10.51
CA MET A 22 -1.93 -6.30 -11.45
C MET A 22 -2.17 -4.82 -11.73
N THR A 23 -3.11 -4.17 -11.04
CA THR A 23 -3.39 -2.74 -11.17
C THR A 23 -2.11 -1.91 -11.02
N GLU A 24 -1.98 -0.89 -11.87
CA GLU A 24 -0.84 0.04 -11.84
C GLU A 24 -1.00 1.06 -10.69
N PRO A 25 0.11 1.52 -10.09
CA PRO A 25 0.07 2.56 -9.07
C PRO A 25 -0.49 3.86 -9.66
N PHE A 26 -1.28 4.57 -8.87
CA PHE A 26 -1.94 5.80 -9.30
C PHE A 26 -1.72 6.93 -8.30
N VAL A 27 -2.07 8.15 -8.72
CA VAL A 27 -2.02 9.34 -7.87
C VAL A 27 -3.37 9.54 -7.21
N SER A 28 -3.39 9.64 -5.88
CA SER A 28 -4.57 9.99 -5.10
C SER A 28 -4.54 11.45 -4.66
N GLY A 29 -5.72 12.07 -4.51
CA GLY A 29 -5.87 13.39 -3.88
C GLY A 29 -5.79 13.38 -2.35
N GLY A 30 -5.76 12.19 -1.73
CA GLY A 30 -5.59 12.04 -0.29
C GLY A 30 -4.20 12.49 0.18
N ALA A 31 -4.13 13.04 1.40
CA ALA A 31 -2.88 13.48 2.00
C ALA A 31 -2.27 12.38 2.86
N THR A 32 -0.95 12.16 2.71
CA THR A 32 -0.17 11.25 3.57
C THR A 32 1.15 11.90 3.96
N PHE A 33 1.87 11.32 4.92
CA PHE A 33 3.22 11.78 5.29
C PHE A 33 4.25 11.64 4.16
N ALA A 34 3.97 10.88 3.10
CA ALA A 34 4.90 10.74 1.98
C ALA A 34 5.26 12.09 1.34
N ARG A 35 4.37 13.09 1.40
CA ARG A 35 4.63 14.44 0.87
C ARG A 35 5.72 15.21 1.62
N THR A 36 6.08 14.81 2.84
CA THR A 36 7.07 15.52 3.68
C THR A 36 8.47 14.94 3.55
N MET A 37 8.64 13.85 2.79
CA MET A 37 9.91 13.13 2.67
C MET A 37 10.29 12.95 1.20
N ASN A 38 11.57 13.17 0.89
CA ASN A 38 12.10 12.86 -0.43
C ASN A 38 12.10 11.34 -0.64
N GLN A 39 11.84 10.92 -1.86
CA GLN A 39 11.85 9.51 -2.25
C GLN A 39 10.85 8.62 -1.49
N CYS A 40 9.73 9.18 -1.04
CA CYS A 40 8.69 8.47 -0.30
C CYS A 40 7.39 8.34 -1.09
N VAL A 41 6.63 7.28 -0.81
CA VAL A 41 5.32 6.99 -1.39
C VAL A 41 4.35 6.56 -0.30
N ALA A 42 3.05 6.74 -0.53
CA ALA A 42 2.02 6.03 0.21
C ALA A 42 1.92 4.60 -0.33
N PHE A 43 1.72 3.62 0.55
CA PHE A 43 1.63 2.21 0.17
C PHE A 43 0.56 1.48 1.00
N GLY A 44 -0.45 0.92 0.32
CA GLY A 44 -1.63 0.34 0.96
C GLY A 44 -2.55 1.39 1.61
N ALA A 45 -3.51 1.02 2.47
CA ALA A 45 -3.97 -0.34 2.79
C ALA A 45 -5.35 -0.65 2.19
N MET A 46 -5.93 0.29 1.44
CA MET A 46 -7.22 0.12 0.78
C MET A 46 -7.08 -0.78 -0.43
N PHE A 47 -7.80 -1.90 -0.44
CA PHE A 47 -7.93 -2.77 -1.61
C PHE A 47 -9.07 -2.27 -2.51
N PRO A 48 -9.12 -2.67 -3.79
CA PRO A 48 -10.16 -2.22 -4.73
C PRO A 48 -11.60 -2.36 -4.22
N ASP A 49 -11.88 -3.43 -3.48
CA ASP A 49 -13.22 -3.74 -2.95
C ASP A 49 -13.42 -3.30 -1.49
N THR A 50 -12.43 -2.65 -0.86
CA THR A 50 -12.58 -2.15 0.51
C THR A 50 -13.48 -0.92 0.50
N PRO A 51 -14.62 -0.92 1.21
CA PRO A 51 -15.44 0.28 1.31
C PRO A 51 -14.69 1.39 2.05
N ASP A 52 -14.69 2.60 1.49
CA ASP A 52 -14.07 3.75 2.12
C ASP A 52 -15.01 4.34 3.18
N PHE A 53 -14.66 4.12 4.45
CA PHE A 53 -15.30 4.73 5.61
C PHE A 53 -14.41 5.77 6.31
N MET A 54 -13.24 6.11 5.75
CA MET A 54 -12.32 7.06 6.38
C MET A 54 -13.04 8.40 6.61
N HIS A 55 -12.99 8.89 7.84
CA HIS A 55 -13.65 10.14 8.27
C HIS A 55 -15.19 10.12 8.23
N GLN A 56 -15.83 8.95 8.15
CA GLN A 56 -17.28 8.80 8.16
C GLN A 56 -17.80 8.26 9.51
N ALA A 57 -19.10 8.40 9.77
CA ALA A 57 -19.72 7.82 10.95
C ALA A 57 -19.66 6.28 10.91
N ASN A 58 -19.37 5.65 12.06
CA ASN A 58 -19.16 4.21 12.17
C ASN A 58 -18.02 3.68 11.27
N GLU A 59 -16.92 4.45 11.21
CA GLU A 59 -15.67 4.05 10.56
C GLU A 59 -15.26 2.67 11.07
N ARG A 60 -15.03 1.76 10.11
CA ARG A 60 -14.71 0.37 10.37
C ARG A 60 -13.88 -0.18 9.23
N TRP A 61 -13.19 -1.26 9.49
CA TRP A 61 -12.43 -1.99 8.50
C TRP A 61 -12.62 -3.48 8.73
N GLU A 62 -12.67 -4.23 7.63
CA GLU A 62 -12.88 -5.67 7.65
C GLU A 62 -11.57 -6.38 8.09
N LEU A 63 -11.69 -7.36 8.99
CA LEU A 63 -10.53 -7.97 9.64
C LEU A 63 -9.62 -8.72 8.67
N SER A 64 -10.18 -9.43 7.68
CA SER A 64 -9.37 -10.14 6.69
C SER A 64 -8.54 -9.19 5.82
N SER A 65 -9.08 -8.01 5.50
CA SER A 65 -8.37 -6.93 4.81
C SER A 65 -7.25 -6.37 5.67
N MET A 66 -7.50 -6.18 6.97
CA MET A 66 -6.46 -5.77 7.91
C MET A 66 -5.33 -6.80 8.00
N TYR A 67 -5.65 -8.09 8.10
CA TYR A 67 -4.63 -9.15 8.13
C TYR A 67 -3.85 -9.26 6.82
N LYS A 68 -4.51 -9.12 5.67
CA LYS A 68 -3.86 -9.10 4.35
C LYS A 68 -2.91 -7.91 4.21
N ALA A 69 -3.29 -6.73 4.71
CA ALA A 69 -2.41 -5.57 4.74
C ALA A 69 -1.18 -5.81 5.63
N MET A 70 -1.35 -6.45 6.79
CA MET A 70 -0.23 -6.82 7.67
C MET A 70 0.75 -7.76 6.97
N GLU A 71 0.26 -8.77 6.24
CA GLU A 71 1.09 -9.69 5.45
C GLU A 71 1.90 -8.93 4.39
N ILE A 72 1.27 -8.03 3.64
CA ILE A 72 1.92 -7.19 2.63
C ILE A 72 3.03 -6.32 3.25
N TYR A 73 2.76 -5.70 4.41
CA TYR A 73 3.75 -4.88 5.09
C TYR A 73 4.92 -5.70 5.63
N ALA A 74 4.66 -6.87 6.22
CA ALA A 74 5.70 -7.76 6.69
C ALA A 74 6.64 -8.21 5.55
N GLU A 75 6.06 -8.64 4.43
CA GLU A 75 6.85 -9.06 3.25
C GLU A 75 7.60 -7.88 2.62
N ALA A 76 6.99 -6.69 2.56
CA ALA A 76 7.64 -5.51 2.02
C ALA A 76 8.87 -5.11 2.84
N VAL A 77 8.73 -5.07 4.17
CA VAL A 77 9.85 -4.78 5.08
C VAL A 77 10.93 -5.86 4.96
N TYR A 78 10.55 -7.14 4.90
CA TYR A 78 11.50 -8.23 4.70
C TYR A 78 12.31 -8.06 3.41
N ARG A 79 11.64 -7.81 2.28
CA ARG A 79 12.31 -7.60 0.98
C ARG A 79 13.20 -6.37 0.94
N LEU A 80 12.84 -5.30 1.65
CA LEU A 80 13.59 -4.05 1.65
C LEU A 80 14.76 -4.04 2.64
N CYS A 81 14.69 -4.83 3.72
CA CYS A 81 15.64 -4.70 4.83
C CYS A 81 16.39 -5.98 5.18
N ALA A 82 15.97 -7.14 4.69
CA ALA A 82 16.50 -8.44 5.13
C ALA A 82 16.80 -9.42 3.99
N LYS A 83 16.67 -9.01 2.73
CA LYS A 83 16.95 -9.82 1.55
C LYS A 83 18.36 -9.59 1.01
#